data_AF-A0A7Y0SL14-F1
#
_entry.id   AF-A0A7Y0SL14-F1
#
_cell.length_a   1.000
_cell.length_b   1.000
_cell.length_c   1.000
_cell.angle_alpha   90.00
_cell.angle_beta   90.00
_cell.angle_gamma   90.00
#
_symmetry.space_group_name_H-M   'P 1'
#
loop_
_entity.id
_entity.type
_entity.pdbx_description
1 polymer ?
#
loop_
_entity_poly.entity_id
_entity_poly.type
_entity_poly.pdbx_seq_one_letter_code
_entity_poly.pdbx_strand_id
1 'polypeptide(L)'
;VRENTFSNMLIYRQFSFGSLVNLMMLDTRLVGRDKPLDYFSLSSPTMEAIGGLVAQSRSQDRELLGGDQLAWLMDAFSTHDATWNVLGQQVLMSRMELPSSVMTAMFQLFTATEEQKTEALLAVNSAITGYLSDP
;
A
#
# COMPACT_ATOMS: atom_id res chain seq x y z
N VAL A 1 7.41 -8.81 16.75
CA VAL A 1 6.24 -9.58 17.22
C VAL A 1 5.73 -10.39 16.04
N ARG A 2 5.94 -11.71 16.02
CA ARG A 2 5.32 -12.59 15.02
C ARG A 2 3.94 -12.98 15.57
N GLU A 3 2.91 -12.84 14.76
CA GLU A 3 1.52 -13.06 15.18
C GLU A 3 1.20 -14.54 15.42
N ASN A 4 0.18 -14.73 16.26
CA ASN A 4 -0.36 -16.02 16.67
C ASN A 4 -1.27 -16.57 15.55
N THR A 5 -0.85 -17.67 14.92
CA THR A 5 -1.54 -18.36 13.81
C THR A 5 -2.83 -19.08 14.21
N PHE A 6 -3.23 -19.06 15.49
CA PHE A 6 -4.42 -19.77 15.99
C PHE A 6 -5.68 -18.90 16.13
N SER A 7 -5.60 -17.59 15.88
CA SER A 7 -6.77 -16.71 15.98
C SER A 7 -7.29 -16.39 14.59
N ASN A 8 -8.32 -17.12 14.14
CA ASN A 8 -9.10 -16.79 12.94
C ASN A 8 -10.07 -15.62 13.22
N MET A 9 -9.60 -14.59 13.91
CA MET A 9 -10.45 -13.50 14.40
C MET A 9 -10.64 -12.46 13.30
N LEU A 10 -11.80 -12.52 12.65
CA LEU A 10 -12.25 -11.45 11.75
C LEU A 10 -12.45 -10.17 12.57
N ILE A 11 -11.75 -9.10 12.21
CA ILE A 11 -11.81 -7.82 12.96
C ILE A 11 -12.55 -6.70 12.22
N TYR A 12 -12.91 -6.93 10.95
CA TYR A 12 -13.73 -5.96 10.23
C TYR A 12 -15.15 -5.94 10.78
N ARG A 13 -15.72 -4.75 10.91
CA ARG A 13 -16.98 -4.53 11.64
C ARG A 13 -17.57 -3.17 11.31
N GLN A 14 -18.85 -3.02 11.59
CA GLN A 14 -19.63 -1.83 11.28
C GLN A 14 -20.18 -1.20 12.56
N PHE A 15 -20.18 0.13 12.60
CA PHE A 15 -20.84 0.93 13.64
C PHE A 15 -21.75 1.97 12.98
N SER A 16 -22.99 2.05 13.44
CA SER A 16 -23.98 2.99 12.92
C SER A 16 -24.35 4.01 13.99
N PHE A 17 -24.18 5.29 13.68
CA PHE A 17 -24.53 6.42 14.55
C PHE A 17 -25.78 7.11 14.00
N GLY A 18 -26.94 6.48 14.26
CA GLY A 18 -28.22 6.90 13.70
C GLY A 18 -28.15 6.96 12.17
N SER A 19 -28.69 8.03 11.59
CA SER A 19 -28.56 8.34 10.16
C SER A 19 -27.38 9.24 9.83
N LEU A 20 -26.49 9.56 10.78
CA LEU A 20 -25.41 10.51 10.55
C LEU A 20 -24.17 9.85 9.95
N VAL A 21 -23.68 8.78 10.60
CA VAL A 21 -22.43 8.12 10.22
C VAL A 21 -22.61 6.61 10.18
N ASN A 22 -22.20 6.01 9.08
CA ASN A 22 -21.92 4.58 8.94
C ASN A 22 -20.39 4.40 8.91
N LEU A 23 -19.81 3.86 9.99
CA LEU A 23 -18.38 3.61 10.12
C LEU A 23 -18.08 2.13 9.86
N MET A 24 -17.43 1.86 8.73
CA MET A 24 -17.00 0.52 8.32
C MET A 24 -15.49 0.37 8.59
N MET A 25 -15.14 -0.39 9.62
CA MET A 25 -13.76 -0.69 9.98
C MET A 25 -13.26 -1.89 9.16
N LEU A 26 -12.21 -1.69 8.36
CA LEU A 26 -11.62 -2.72 7.51
C LEU A 26 -10.44 -3.42 8.20
N ASP A 27 -10.22 -4.66 7.75
CA ASP A 27 -9.00 -5.42 7.99
C ASP A 27 -8.23 -5.52 6.68
N THR A 28 -7.14 -4.76 6.55
CA THR A 28 -6.27 -4.80 5.37
C THR A 28 -4.95 -5.51 5.68
N ARG A 29 -4.94 -6.47 6.61
CA ARG A 29 -3.72 -7.16 7.07
C ARG A 29 -3.80 -8.67 6.95
N LEU A 30 -4.91 -9.29 7.33
CA LEU A 30 -4.93 -10.73 7.60
C LEU A 30 -5.86 -11.56 6.71
N VAL A 31 -7.07 -11.07 6.44
CA VAL A 31 -8.12 -11.92 5.86
C VAL A 31 -7.90 -12.22 4.38
N GLY A 32 -7.79 -11.19 3.55
CA GLY A 32 -7.73 -11.33 2.09
C GLY A 32 -6.65 -10.49 1.43
N ARG A 33 -5.63 -10.11 2.19
CA ARG A 33 -4.51 -9.33 1.66
C ARG A 33 -3.47 -10.27 1.06
N ASP A 34 -3.14 -10.04 -0.20
CA ASP A 34 -2.01 -10.69 -0.82
C ASP A 34 -0.68 -10.27 -0.21
N LYS A 35 0.29 -11.20 -0.32
CA LYS A 35 1.66 -10.96 0.11
C LYS A 35 2.16 -9.60 -0.43
N PRO A 36 2.67 -8.71 0.45
CA PRO A 36 3.28 -7.47 -0.01
C PRO A 36 4.43 -7.77 -0.96
N LEU A 37 4.55 -6.97 -2.03
CA LEU A 37 5.72 -7.03 -2.89
C LEU A 37 6.96 -6.60 -2.10
N ASP A 38 8.02 -7.38 -2.23
CA ASP A 38 9.32 -7.01 -1.71
C ASP A 38 10.03 -6.16 -2.76
N TYR A 39 9.91 -4.85 -2.63
CA TYR A 39 10.53 -3.94 -3.57
C TYR A 39 12.05 -4.06 -3.52
N PHE A 40 12.63 -4.37 -2.36
CA PHE A 40 14.08 -4.38 -2.12
C PHE A 40 14.73 -5.74 -2.35
N SER A 41 13.98 -6.76 -2.79
CA SER A 41 14.56 -8.08 -3.12
C SER A 41 15.36 -8.11 -4.42
N LEU A 42 15.35 -7.02 -5.21
CA LEU A 42 16.08 -6.96 -6.47
C LEU A 42 17.59 -6.89 -6.21
N SER A 43 18.31 -7.93 -6.62
CA SER A 43 19.77 -7.96 -6.57
C SER A 43 20.45 -6.96 -7.52
N SER A 44 19.74 -6.54 -8.57
CA SER A 44 20.14 -5.46 -9.47
C SER A 44 18.91 -4.62 -9.86
N PRO A 45 18.76 -3.39 -9.33
CA PRO A 45 17.57 -2.56 -9.55
C PRO A 45 17.65 -1.82 -10.88
N THR A 46 17.59 -2.56 -12.00
CA THR A 46 17.50 -1.95 -13.34
C THR A 46 16.13 -1.32 -13.56
N MET A 47 16.05 -0.36 -14.48
CA MET A 47 14.77 0.30 -14.82
C MET A 47 13.70 -0.71 -15.27
N GLU A 48 14.10 -1.75 -16.00
CA GLU A 48 13.22 -2.84 -16.43
C GLU A 48 12.69 -3.66 -15.25
N ALA A 49 13.57 -4.04 -14.31
CA ALA A 49 13.17 -4.80 -13.12
C ALA A 49 12.23 -4.00 -12.21
N ILE A 50 12.50 -2.70 -12.06
CA ILE A 50 11.63 -1.76 -11.35
C ILE A 50 10.27 -1.65 -12.04
N GLY A 51 10.26 -1.50 -13.37
CA GLY A 51 9.03 -1.49 -14.17
C GLY A 51 8.21 -2.76 -13.99
N GLY A 52 8.85 -3.93 -13.92
CA GLY A 52 8.22 -5.21 -13.62
C GLY A 52 7.55 -5.25 -12.24
N LEU A 53 8.21 -4.74 -11.20
CA LEU A 53 7.61 -4.63 -9.85
C LEU A 53 6.42 -3.67 -9.83
N VAL A 54 6.50 -2.55 -10.55
CA VAL A 54 5.38 -1.60 -10.68
C VAL A 54 4.20 -2.24 -11.42
N ALA A 55 4.46 -3.03 -12.45
CA ALA A 55 3.41 -3.77 -13.15
C ALA A 55 2.74 -4.81 -12.23
N GLN A 56 3.53 -5.56 -11.46
CA GLN A 56 3.00 -6.52 -10.47
C GLN A 56 2.17 -5.82 -9.40
N SER A 57 2.60 -4.64 -8.92
CA SER A 57 1.88 -3.91 -7.87
C SER A 57 0.49 -3.45 -8.34
N ARG A 58 0.35 -3.22 -9.65
CA ARG A 58 -0.87 -2.82 -10.37
C ARG A 58 -1.64 -3.99 -10.98
N SER A 59 -1.24 -5.23 -10.73
CA SER A 59 -1.96 -6.40 -11.23
C SER A 59 -3.40 -6.41 -10.70
N GLN A 60 -4.35 -6.74 -11.58
CA GLN A 60 -5.77 -6.87 -11.23
C GLN A 60 -6.05 -8.09 -10.35
N ASP A 61 -5.14 -9.06 -10.36
CA ASP A 61 -5.27 -10.28 -9.57
C ASP A 61 -4.87 -10.09 -8.10
N ARG A 62 -4.41 -8.88 -7.72
CA ARG A 62 -3.98 -8.59 -6.35
C ARG A 62 -5.11 -8.07 -5.49
N GLU A 63 -5.30 -8.69 -4.35
CA GLU A 63 -6.36 -8.37 -3.40
C GLU A 63 -5.80 -7.73 -2.10
N LEU A 64 -6.59 -6.82 -1.53
CA LEU A 64 -6.32 -6.22 -0.22
C LEU A 64 -7.32 -6.68 0.86
N LEU A 65 -8.58 -6.86 0.48
CA LEU A 65 -9.68 -7.23 1.38
C LEU A 65 -10.08 -8.71 1.22
N GLY A 66 -9.86 -9.28 0.04
CA GLY A 66 -10.45 -10.56 -0.37
C GLY A 66 -11.93 -10.46 -0.74
N GLY A 67 -12.44 -11.52 -1.37
CA GLY A 67 -13.82 -11.57 -1.85
C GLY A 67 -14.88 -11.39 -0.77
N ASP A 68 -14.77 -12.10 0.36
CA ASP A 68 -15.78 -12.09 1.42
C ASP A 68 -15.93 -10.71 2.08
N GLN A 69 -14.81 -10.08 2.45
CA GLN A 69 -14.84 -8.76 3.07
C GLN A 69 -15.25 -7.67 2.07
N LEU A 70 -14.87 -7.79 0.79
CA LEU A 70 -15.34 -6.87 -0.24
C LEU A 70 -16.84 -6.97 -0.42
N ALA A 71 -17.40 -8.19 -0.47
CA ALA A 71 -18.84 -8.40 -0.56
C ALA A 71 -19.57 -7.83 0.66
N TRP A 72 -19.06 -8.09 1.87
CA TRP A 72 -19.57 -7.49 3.12
C TRP A 72 -19.53 -5.96 3.09
N LEU A 73 -18.44 -5.37 2.59
CA LEU A 73 -18.30 -3.91 2.51
C LEU A 73 -19.32 -3.29 1.56
N MET A 74 -19.52 -3.91 0.39
CA MET A 74 -20.50 -3.44 -0.60
C MET A 74 -21.93 -3.54 -0.06
N ASP A 75 -22.25 -4.60 0.68
CA ASP A 75 -23.53 -4.75 1.37
C ASP A 75 -23.71 -3.68 2.45
N ALA A 76 -22.73 -3.51 3.35
CA ALA A 76 -22.76 -2.50 4.41
C ALA A 76 -22.89 -1.06 3.88
N PHE A 77 -22.34 -0.80 2.69
CA PHE A 77 -22.46 0.49 2.01
C PHE A 77 -23.84 0.70 1.37
N SER A 78 -24.41 -0.34 0.76
CA SER A 78 -25.67 -0.23 0.00
C SER A 78 -26.93 -0.29 0.88
N THR A 79 -26.84 -0.90 2.07
CA THR A 79 -27.99 -1.15 2.96
C THR A 79 -28.22 -0.06 4.00
N HIS A 80 -27.32 0.91 4.13
CA HIS A 80 -27.36 1.94 5.18
C HIS A 80 -27.58 3.35 4.62
N ASP A 81 -28.64 4.01 5.07
CA ASP A 81 -29.02 5.37 4.65
C ASP A 81 -28.39 6.46 5.54
N ALA A 82 -27.08 6.37 5.77
CA ALA A 82 -26.34 7.34 6.56
C ALA A 82 -25.84 8.51 5.69
N THR A 83 -25.88 9.73 6.23
CA THR A 83 -25.33 10.93 5.55
C THR A 83 -23.86 10.76 5.19
N TRP A 84 -23.07 10.14 6.07
CA TRP A 84 -21.64 9.90 5.85
C TRP A 84 -21.29 8.43 5.95
N ASN A 85 -20.65 7.91 4.92
CA ASN A 85 -20.00 6.60 4.91
C ASN A 85 -18.49 6.81 5.15
N VAL A 86 -17.97 6.21 6.22
CA VAL A 86 -16.58 6.39 6.66
C VAL A 86 -15.88 5.04 6.68
N LEU A 87 -14.75 4.93 5.97
CA LEU A 87 -13.89 3.75 5.97
C LEU A 87 -12.77 3.93 6.99
N GLY A 88 -12.80 3.15 8.07
CA GLY A 88 -11.71 3.08 9.03
C GLY A 88 -10.71 2.01 8.62
N GLN A 89 -9.50 2.41 8.21
CA GLN A 89 -8.52 1.48 7.64
C GLN A 89 -7.07 1.94 7.91
N GLN A 90 -6.09 1.04 7.78
CA GLN A 90 -4.72 1.23 8.26
C GLN A 90 -3.70 1.67 7.17
N VAL A 91 -4.11 1.73 5.90
CA VAL A 91 -3.25 2.03 4.74
C VAL A 91 -3.55 3.40 4.13
N LEU A 92 -2.63 3.91 3.30
CA LEU A 92 -2.86 5.14 2.54
C LEU A 92 -3.68 4.81 1.29
N MET A 93 -4.82 5.48 1.09
CA MET A 93 -5.71 5.24 -0.05
C MET A 93 -5.53 6.27 -1.18
N SER A 94 -4.96 7.43 -0.87
CA SER A 94 -4.69 8.46 -1.90
C SER A 94 -3.67 7.94 -2.90
N ARG A 95 -3.89 8.23 -4.18
CA ARG A 95 -2.93 7.92 -5.23
C ARG A 95 -1.61 8.63 -4.95
N MET A 96 -0.54 7.86 -4.83
CA MET A 96 0.83 8.36 -4.69
C MET A 96 1.63 7.79 -5.85
N GLU A 97 1.96 8.64 -6.81
CA GLU A 97 2.90 8.27 -7.88
C GLU A 97 4.32 8.47 -7.35
N LEU A 98 5.15 7.44 -7.49
CA LEU A 98 6.56 7.50 -7.11
C LEU A 98 7.36 7.36 -8.42
N PRO A 99 8.03 8.43 -8.87
CA PRO A 99 8.77 8.42 -10.12
C PRO A 99 9.82 7.31 -10.13
N SER A 100 10.00 6.65 -11.27
CA SER A 100 10.97 5.57 -11.40
C SER A 100 12.40 6.03 -11.14
N SER A 101 12.73 7.29 -11.45
CA SER A 101 14.02 7.92 -11.13
C SER A 101 14.28 7.98 -9.62
N VAL A 102 13.30 8.46 -8.85
CA VAL A 102 13.34 8.52 -7.38
C VAL A 102 13.42 7.11 -6.80
N MET A 103 12.60 6.18 -7.31
CA MET A 103 12.60 4.79 -6.87
C MET A 103 13.96 4.12 -7.11
N THR A 104 14.58 4.34 -8.27
CA THR A 104 15.93 3.81 -8.60
C THR A 104 16.98 4.34 -7.64
N ALA A 105 16.99 5.65 -7.37
CA ALA A 105 17.93 6.27 -6.43
C ALA A 105 17.74 5.73 -5.00
N MET A 106 16.49 5.53 -4.58
CA MET A 106 16.18 4.91 -3.28
C MET A 106 16.70 3.48 -3.22
N PHE A 107 16.52 2.67 -4.27
CA PHE A 107 17.09 1.33 -4.32
C PHE A 107 18.61 1.32 -4.16
N GLN A 108 19.30 2.20 -4.89
CA GLN A 108 20.76 2.34 -4.77
C GLN A 108 21.16 2.68 -3.33
N LEU A 109 20.44 3.56 -2.66
CA LEU A 109 20.68 3.90 -1.25
C LEU A 109 20.52 2.71 -0.32
N PHE A 110 19.50 1.87 -0.50
CA PHE A 110 19.27 0.70 0.36
C PHE A 110 20.30 -0.42 0.16
N THR A 111 20.90 -0.50 -1.02
CA THR A 111 21.94 -1.50 -1.35
C THR A 111 23.37 -0.96 -1.25
N ALA A 112 23.55 0.34 -0.97
CA ALA A 112 24.85 0.98 -0.91
C ALA A 112 25.70 0.45 0.26
N THR A 113 27.01 0.30 0.03
CA THR A 113 27.96 0.10 1.13
C THR A 113 28.07 1.36 1.98
N GLU A 114 28.65 1.26 3.19
CA GLU A 114 28.82 2.42 4.08
C GLU A 114 29.58 3.57 3.40
N GLU A 115 30.56 3.25 2.55
CA GLU A 115 31.35 4.24 1.80
C GLU A 115 30.52 4.96 0.72
N GLN A 116 29.52 4.27 0.15
CA GLN A 116 28.69 4.77 -0.94
C GLN A 116 27.43 5.52 -0.46
N LYS A 117 27.04 5.36 0.82
CA LYS A 117 25.80 5.92 1.38
C LYS A 117 25.66 7.42 1.18
N THR A 118 26.73 8.19 1.35
CA THR A 118 26.68 9.66 1.20
C THR A 118 26.32 10.06 -0.23
N GLU A 119 26.96 9.43 -1.23
CA GLU A 119 26.67 9.68 -2.63
C GLU A 119 25.27 9.22 -3.02
N ALA A 120 24.85 8.05 -2.54
CA ALA A 120 23.51 7.52 -2.79
C ALA A 120 22.41 8.42 -2.18
N LEU A 121 22.64 9.02 -1.01
CA LEU A 121 21.71 9.97 -0.40
C LEU A 121 21.58 11.25 -1.24
N LEU A 122 22.70 11.75 -1.79
CA LEU A 122 22.70 12.90 -2.70
C LEU A 122 21.94 12.57 -4.00
N ALA A 123 22.10 11.35 -4.53
CA ALA A 123 21.38 10.89 -5.72
C ALA A 123 19.86 10.86 -5.49
N VAL A 124 19.40 10.42 -4.31
CA VAL A 124 17.97 10.47 -3.94
C VAL A 124 17.46 11.91 -3.93
N ASN A 125 18.18 12.83 -3.28
CA ASN A 125 17.78 14.23 -3.22
C ASN A 125 17.74 14.88 -4.61
N SER A 126 18.71 14.54 -5.47
CA SER A 126 18.75 15.02 -6.86
C SER A 126 17.56 14.49 -7.67
N ALA A 127 17.23 13.20 -7.54
CA ALA A 127 16.08 12.60 -8.23
C ALA A 127 14.75 13.22 -7.77
N ILE A 128 14.57 13.47 -6.48
CA ILE A 128 13.38 14.13 -5.94
C ILE A 128 13.28 15.56 -6.48
N THR A 129 14.37 16.33 -6.41
CA THR A 129 14.38 17.71 -6.87
C THR A 129 14.08 17.80 -8.37
N GLY A 130 14.67 16.89 -9.17
CA GLY A 130 14.42 16.81 -10.60
C GLY A 130 12.95 16.57 -10.92
N TYR A 131 12.31 15.60 -10.24
CA TYR A 131 10.87 15.36 -10.40
C TYR A 131 10.01 16.55 -9.97
N LEU A 132 10.33 17.21 -8.85
CA LEU A 132 9.54 18.35 -8.39
C LEU A 132 9.69 19.58 -9.31
N SER A 133 10.80 19.69 -10.05
CA SER A 133 11.01 20.77 -11.03
C SER A 133 10.32 20.54 -12.37
N ASP A 134 10.01 19.29 -12.73
CA ASP A 134 9.31 18.91 -13.96
C ASP A 134 8.56 17.57 -13.72
N PRO A 135 7.32 17.64 -13.18
CA PRO A 135 6.57 16.48 -12.69
C PRO A 135 5.97 15.59 -13.77
#